data_AF-A0A832JPN9-F1
#
_entry.id   AF-A0A832JPN9-F1
#
_cell.length_a   1.000
_cell.length_b   1.000
_cell.length_c   1.000
_cell.angle_alpha   90.00
_cell.angle_beta   90.00
_cell.angle_gamma   90.00
#
_symmetry.space_group_name_H-M   'P 1'
#
loop_
_entity.id
_entity.type
_entity.pdbx_description
1 polymer ?
#
loop_
_entity_poly.entity_id
_entity_poly.type
_entity_poly.pdbx_seq_one_letter_code
_entity_poly.pdbx_strand_id
1 'polypeptide(L)'
;MAPKVRIEEMLPTGEKVTITLEGSQVSRARVLQILDMLELMGGWRREEGGEERGSLKEKVWSFIVERYGDGEWFSLKELHRALAEEVPELRVTTLAAYLARFVGEGRLIKKGRKPSTLYRVRAAVAKA
;
A
#
# COMPACT_ATOMS: atom_id res chain seq x y z
N MET A 1 7.51 -38.64 9.54
CA MET A 1 7.20 -37.53 10.46
C MET A 1 6.06 -36.73 9.85
N ALA A 2 4.99 -36.49 10.61
CA ALA A 2 3.91 -35.64 10.14
C ALA A 2 4.37 -34.16 10.17
N PRO A 3 4.13 -33.36 9.12
CA PRO A 3 4.41 -31.93 9.16
C PRO A 3 3.64 -31.26 10.31
N LYS A 4 4.36 -30.45 11.08
CA LYS A 4 3.85 -29.62 12.15
C LYS A 4 4.10 -28.16 11.81
N VAL A 5 3.04 -27.36 11.75
CA VAL A 5 3.10 -25.93 11.51
C VAL A 5 2.51 -25.22 12.72
N ARG A 6 3.26 -24.27 13.28
CA ARG A 6 2.79 -23.41 14.37
C ARG A 6 2.81 -21.97 13.88
N ILE A 7 1.68 -21.30 14.03
CA ILE A 7 1.49 -19.89 13.71
C ILE A 7 1.19 -19.18 15.02
N GLU A 8 1.92 -18.12 15.31
CA GLU A 8 1.78 -17.34 16.54
C GLU A 8 1.76 -15.87 16.18
N GLU A 9 0.67 -15.19 16.51
CA GLU A 9 0.43 -13.81 16.13
C GLU A 9 -0.17 -13.03 17.30
N MET A 10 0.13 -11.73 17.35
CA MET A 10 -0.44 -10.81 18.33
C MET A 10 -1.32 -9.82 17.58
N LEU A 11 -2.62 -9.90 17.81
CA LEU A 11 -3.61 -9.08 17.14
C LEU A 11 -3.49 -7.61 17.60
N PRO A 12 -3.91 -6.63 16.79
CA PRO A 12 -3.93 -5.20 17.16
C PRO A 12 -4.78 -4.88 18.39
N THR A 13 -5.71 -5.75 18.76
CA THR A 13 -6.50 -5.69 20.00
C THR A 13 -5.68 -6.05 21.25
N GLY A 14 -4.44 -6.50 21.09
CA GLY A 14 -3.55 -6.94 22.17
C GLY A 14 -3.68 -8.42 22.53
N GLU A 15 -4.56 -9.15 21.85
CA GLU A 15 -4.78 -10.59 22.06
C GLU A 15 -3.71 -11.41 21.35
N LYS A 16 -3.23 -12.47 21.99
CA LYS A 16 -2.29 -13.42 21.37
C LYS A 16 -3.03 -14.64 20.85
N VAL A 17 -2.93 -14.91 19.56
CA VAL A 17 -3.51 -16.08 18.90
C VAL A 17 -2.40 -17.06 18.53
N THR A 18 -2.60 -18.33 18.84
CA THR A 18 -1.65 -19.40 18.47
C THR A 18 -2.41 -20.56 17.85
N ILE A 19 -2.05 -20.91 16.62
CA ILE A 19 -2.66 -22.01 15.86
C ILE A 19 -1.59 -23.06 15.56
N THR A 20 -1.87 -24.32 15.89
CA THR A 20 -0.97 -25.44 15.60
C THR A 20 -1.68 -26.46 14.72
N LEU A 21 -1.06 -26.79 13.60
CA LEU A 21 -1.53 -27.76 12.61
C LEU A 21 -0.58 -28.94 12.61
N GLU A 22 -1.10 -30.14 12.90
CA GLU A 22 -0.34 -31.38 12.92
C GLU A 22 -1.09 -32.44 12.13
N GLY A 23 -0.40 -33.17 11.26
CA GLY A 23 -0.99 -34.28 10.52
C GLY A 23 -0.23 -34.61 9.24
N SER A 24 -0.48 -35.80 8.70
CA SER A 24 0.20 -36.30 7.49
C SER A 24 -0.13 -35.54 6.20
N GLN A 25 -1.14 -34.64 6.24
CA GLN A 25 -1.70 -33.93 5.08
C GLN A 25 -1.82 -32.42 5.32
N VAL A 26 -0.91 -31.81 6.11
CA VAL A 26 -0.85 -30.34 6.18
C VAL A 26 -0.42 -29.82 4.80
N SER A 27 -1.38 -29.30 4.05
CA SER A 27 -1.17 -28.77 2.71
C SER A 27 -0.93 -27.27 2.77
N ARG A 28 -0.12 -26.75 1.83
CA ARG A 28 0.13 -25.31 1.69
C ARG A 28 -1.17 -24.49 1.63
N ALA A 29 -2.19 -25.01 0.93
CA ALA A 29 -3.50 -24.36 0.81
C ALA A 29 -4.19 -24.15 2.17
N ARG A 30 -4.13 -25.15 3.07
CA ARG A 30 -4.72 -25.05 4.41
C ARG A 30 -3.98 -24.04 5.30
N VAL A 31 -2.66 -23.97 5.16
CA VAL A 31 -1.85 -22.97 5.88
C VAL A 31 -2.21 -21.56 5.41
N LEU A 32 -2.33 -21.35 4.09
CA LEU A 32 -2.73 -20.05 3.52
C LEU A 32 -4.12 -19.61 3.99
N GLN A 33 -5.10 -20.52 3.98
CA GLN A 33 -6.46 -20.20 4.43
C GLN A 33 -6.50 -19.77 5.92
N ILE A 34 -5.63 -20.33 6.75
CA ILE A 34 -5.53 -19.96 8.16
C ILE A 34 -4.84 -18.61 8.33
N LEU A 35 -3.86 -18.30 7.49
CA LEU A 35 -3.28 -16.96 7.43
C LEU A 35 -4.36 -15.95 7.03
N ASP A 36 -5.11 -16.21 5.96
CA ASP A 36 -6.23 -15.35 5.52
C ASP A 36 -7.27 -15.13 6.64
N MET A 37 -7.54 -16.16 7.45
CA MET A 37 -8.45 -16.05 8.60
C MET A 37 -7.87 -15.20 9.73
N LEU A 38 -6.57 -15.33 10.03
CA LEU A 38 -5.89 -14.51 11.03
C LEU A 38 -5.87 -13.03 10.62
N GLU A 39 -5.69 -12.75 9.32
CA GLU A 39 -5.84 -11.41 8.76
C GLU A 39 -7.23 -10.84 9.10
N LEU A 40 -8.29 -11.61 8.83
CA LEU A 40 -9.67 -11.20 9.12
C LEU A 40 -9.92 -10.98 10.63
N MET A 41 -9.32 -11.81 11.49
CA MET A 41 -9.47 -11.73 12.96
C MET A 41 -8.71 -10.55 13.56
N GLY A 42 -7.53 -10.21 13.05
CA GLY A 42 -6.70 -9.11 13.55
C GLY A 42 -7.24 -7.72 13.25
N GLY A 43 -8.51 -7.57 12.88
CA GLY A 43 -9.01 -6.27 12.45
C GLY A 43 -8.37 -5.79 11.14
N TRP A 44 -7.67 -6.67 10.39
CA TRP A 44 -7.76 -6.61 8.93
C TRP A 44 -9.05 -7.30 8.48
N ARG A 45 -10.14 -7.01 9.22
CA ARG A 45 -11.43 -6.93 8.57
C ARG A 45 -11.18 -6.04 7.36
N ARG A 46 -11.37 -6.65 6.21
CA ARG A 46 -11.96 -6.03 5.03
C ARG A 46 -13.24 -5.34 5.53
N GLU A 47 -13.06 -4.23 6.25
CA GLU A 47 -14.12 -3.33 6.62
C GLU A 47 -14.62 -2.78 5.29
N GLU A 48 -15.84 -2.30 5.29
CA GLU A 48 -16.47 -1.60 4.17
C GLU A 48 -15.74 -0.27 3.82
N GLY A 49 -14.42 -0.20 4.03
CA GLY A 49 -13.46 0.80 3.60
C GLY A 49 -12.22 0.18 2.91
N GLY A 50 -12.31 -1.08 2.47
CA GLY A 50 -11.29 -1.76 1.66
C GLY A 50 -11.08 -1.17 0.25
N GLU A 51 -11.90 -0.20 -0.15
CA GLU A 51 -11.61 0.66 -1.28
C GLU A 51 -10.58 1.74 -0.92
N GLU A 52 -10.44 2.28 0.29
CA GLU A 52 -9.61 3.49 0.49
C GLU A 52 -8.09 3.29 0.55
N ARG A 53 -7.57 2.10 0.85
CA ARG A 53 -6.11 1.87 0.76
C ARG A 53 -5.64 1.55 -0.65
N GLY A 54 -6.56 1.00 -1.45
CA GLY A 54 -6.47 0.87 -2.91
C GLY A 54 -7.15 2.01 -3.68
N SER A 55 -7.70 3.03 -3.01
CA SER A 55 -8.34 4.20 -3.66
C SER A 55 -7.71 5.50 -3.25
N LEU A 56 -7.16 5.70 -2.04
CA LEU A 56 -6.42 6.94 -1.76
C LEU A 56 -5.06 6.91 -2.46
N LYS A 57 -4.36 5.77 -2.39
CA LYS A 57 -3.12 5.55 -3.17
C LYS A 57 -3.43 5.63 -4.66
N GLU A 58 -4.44 4.91 -5.15
CA GLU A 58 -4.81 4.93 -6.56
C GLU A 58 -5.43 6.27 -7.01
N LYS A 59 -6.17 7.00 -6.18
CA LYS A 59 -6.69 8.35 -6.48
C LYS A 59 -5.55 9.33 -6.57
N VAL A 60 -4.59 9.28 -5.64
CA VAL A 60 -3.34 10.05 -5.75
C VAL A 60 -2.60 9.66 -7.03
N TRP A 61 -2.55 8.38 -7.39
CA TRP A 61 -1.92 7.91 -8.61
C TRP A 61 -2.64 8.41 -9.88
N SER A 62 -3.96 8.26 -9.96
CA SER A 62 -4.78 8.73 -11.08
C SER A 62 -4.67 10.24 -11.24
N PHE A 63 -4.72 11.00 -10.14
CA PHE A 63 -4.49 12.44 -10.16
C PHE A 63 -3.10 12.80 -10.69
N ILE A 64 -2.06 12.06 -10.29
CA ILE A 64 -0.70 12.25 -10.80
C ILE A 64 -0.65 11.95 -12.30
N VAL A 65 -1.29 10.90 -12.79
CA VAL A 65 -1.29 10.54 -14.21
C VAL A 65 -2.10 11.53 -15.04
N GLU A 66 -3.26 11.96 -14.56
CA GLU A 66 -4.09 12.95 -15.23
C GLU A 66 -3.39 14.31 -15.35
N ARG A 67 -2.69 14.73 -14.29
CA ARG A 67 -2.05 16.05 -14.24
C ARG A 67 -0.61 16.09 -14.76
N TYR A 68 0.15 15.01 -14.60
CA TYR A 68 1.60 14.96 -14.89
C TYR A 68 2.00 13.75 -15.76
N GLY A 69 1.02 13.08 -16.39
CA GLY A 69 1.25 11.92 -17.27
C GLY A 69 2.00 12.26 -18.55
N ASP A 70 1.98 13.53 -18.97
CA ASP A 70 2.78 14.06 -20.07
C ASP A 70 4.30 14.01 -19.80
N GLY A 71 4.69 13.74 -18.54
CA GLY A 71 6.07 13.65 -18.10
C GLY A 71 6.62 14.98 -17.59
N GLU A 72 5.76 15.91 -17.19
CA GLU A 72 6.18 17.09 -16.43
C GLU A 72 6.78 16.70 -15.06
N TRP A 73 7.71 17.53 -14.57
CA TRP A 73 8.27 17.39 -13.24
C TRP A 73 7.44 18.15 -12.21
N PHE A 74 7.13 17.52 -11.09
CA PHE A 74 6.39 18.14 -9.99
C PHE A 74 7.07 17.90 -8.65
N SER A 75 6.85 18.80 -7.69
CA SER A 75 7.29 18.65 -6.31
C SER A 75 6.19 18.09 -5.41
N LEU A 76 6.59 17.57 -4.24
CA LEU A 76 5.64 17.14 -3.20
C LEU A 76 4.70 18.28 -2.77
N LYS A 77 5.19 19.52 -2.73
CA LYS A 77 4.39 20.69 -2.32
C LYS A 77 3.33 21.05 -3.36
N GLU A 78 3.71 21.03 -4.64
CA GLU A 78 2.79 21.31 -5.74
C GLU A 78 1.68 20.25 -5.81
N LEU A 79 2.05 18.97 -5.72
CA LEU A 79 1.09 17.89 -5.69
C LEU A 79 0.16 17.97 -4.46
N HIS A 80 0.70 18.28 -3.28
CA HIS A 80 -0.11 18.43 -2.07
C HIS A 80 -1.11 19.57 -2.18
N ARG A 81 -0.68 20.73 -2.70
CA ARG A 81 -1.56 21.88 -2.92
C ARG A 81 -2.66 21.56 -3.92
N ALA A 82 -2.34 20.84 -4.99
CA ALA A 82 -3.30 20.46 -6.02
C ALA A 82 -4.32 19.42 -5.52
N LEU A 83 -3.90 18.47 -4.66
CA LEU A 83 -4.77 17.48 -4.04
C LEU A 83 -5.59 18.02 -2.87
N ALA A 84 -5.18 19.14 -2.26
CA ALA A 84 -5.87 19.69 -1.09
C ALA A 84 -7.32 20.11 -1.38
N GLU A 85 -7.63 20.44 -2.64
CA GLU A 85 -9.00 20.76 -3.07
C GLU A 85 -9.90 19.50 -3.16
N GLU A 86 -9.33 18.34 -3.49
CA GLU A 86 -10.06 17.08 -3.64
C GLU A 86 -10.04 16.18 -2.40
N VAL A 87 -9.00 16.31 -1.58
CA VAL A 87 -8.77 15.52 -0.37
C VAL A 87 -8.14 16.42 0.72
N PRO A 88 -8.96 17.27 1.37
CA PRO A 88 -8.47 18.22 2.37
C PRO A 88 -7.82 17.54 3.59
N GLU A 89 -8.24 16.32 3.91
CA GLU A 89 -7.71 15.51 5.03
C GLU A 89 -6.29 14.97 4.78
N LEU A 90 -5.75 15.11 3.55
CA LEU A 90 -4.52 14.44 3.15
C LEU A 90 -3.28 15.11 3.76
N ARG A 91 -2.63 14.39 4.68
CA ARG A 91 -1.37 14.83 5.29
C ARG A 91 -0.19 14.74 4.31
N VAL A 92 0.68 15.74 4.33
CA VAL A 92 1.92 15.81 3.52
C VAL A 92 2.82 14.58 3.74
N THR A 93 2.88 14.06 4.97
CA THR A 93 3.67 12.88 5.32
C THR A 93 3.14 11.62 4.65
N THR A 94 1.82 11.46 4.57
CA THR A 94 1.15 10.37 3.84
C THR A 94 1.47 10.44 2.36
N LEU A 95 1.36 11.62 1.76
CA LEU A 95 1.68 11.83 0.35
C LEU A 95 3.16 11.54 0.04
N ALA A 96 4.08 11.95 0.92
CA ALA A 96 5.50 11.63 0.79
C ALA A 96 5.77 10.11 0.83
N ALA A 97 5.05 9.37 1.67
CA ALA A 97 5.15 7.92 1.73
C ALA A 97 4.63 7.26 0.44
N TYR A 98 3.54 7.77 -0.15
CA TYR A 98 3.06 7.29 -1.44
C TYR A 98 4.03 7.57 -2.58
N LEU A 99 4.60 8.78 -2.67
CA LEU A 99 5.61 9.09 -3.67
C LEU A 99 6.85 8.18 -3.54
N ALA A 100 7.29 7.90 -2.31
CA ALA A 100 8.39 6.96 -2.08
C ALA A 100 8.06 5.54 -2.57
N ARG A 101 6.83 5.07 -2.33
CA ARG A 101 6.34 3.79 -2.83
C ARG A 101 6.26 3.75 -4.35
N PHE A 102 5.70 4.77 -5.00
CA PHE A 102 5.62 4.83 -6.47
C PHE A 102 7.00 4.88 -7.14
N VAL A 103 7.99 5.49 -6.49
CA VAL A 103 9.39 5.42 -6.95
C VAL A 103 9.94 3.99 -6.78
N GLY A 104 9.71 3.34 -5.64
CA GLY A 104 10.10 1.95 -5.40
C GLY A 104 9.44 0.94 -6.36
N GLU A 105 8.19 1.19 -6.74
CA GLU A 105 7.43 0.43 -7.73
C GLU A 105 7.81 0.75 -9.18
N GLY A 106 8.69 1.74 -9.41
CA GLY A 106 9.13 2.15 -10.74
C GLY A 106 8.15 3.03 -11.52
N ARG A 107 7.01 3.41 -10.94
CA ARG A 107 5.99 4.27 -11.55
C ARG A 107 6.47 5.72 -11.70
N LEU A 108 7.21 6.23 -10.71
CA LEU A 108 7.80 7.56 -10.71
C LEU A 108 9.33 7.53 -10.82
N ILE A 109 9.87 8.58 -11.43
CA ILE A 109 11.29 8.91 -11.41
C ILE A 109 11.48 10.04 -10.41
N LYS A 110 12.49 9.91 -9.55
CA LYS A 110 12.85 10.94 -8.55
C LYS A 110 14.16 11.62 -8.96
N LYS A 111 14.20 12.95 -8.87
CA LYS A 111 15.40 13.77 -9.10
C LYS A 111 15.61 14.74 -7.92
N GLY A 112 16.87 15.03 -7.61
CA GLY A 112 17.25 16.00 -6.58
C GLY A 112 17.30 15.42 -5.15
N ARG A 113 17.66 16.29 -4.20
CA ARG A 113 17.66 16.00 -2.75
C ARG A 113 16.63 16.90 -2.06
N LYS A 114 16.27 16.60 -0.81
CA LYS A 114 15.37 17.49 -0.05
C LYS A 114 16.04 18.88 0.08
N PRO A 115 15.28 20.00 -0.03
CA PRO A 115 13.84 20.10 -0.29
C PRO A 115 13.44 20.18 -1.78
N SER A 116 14.41 20.27 -2.70
CA SER A 116 14.20 20.40 -4.16
C SER A 116 13.96 19.06 -4.86
N THR A 117 13.30 18.13 -4.18
CA THR A 117 12.99 16.81 -4.74
C THR A 117 11.84 16.94 -5.74
N LEU A 118 12.10 16.50 -6.96
CA LEU A 118 11.14 16.49 -8.05
C LEU A 118 10.81 15.04 -8.45
N TYR A 119 9.59 14.84 -8.89
CA TYR A 119 9.04 13.58 -9.34
C TYR A 119 8.49 13.73 -10.75
N ARG A 120 8.53 12.65 -11.53
CA ARG A 120 7.98 12.60 -12.89
C ARG A 120 7.41 11.22 -13.17
N VAL A 121 6.31 11.14 -13.92
CA VAL A 121 5.74 9.86 -14.39
C VAL A 121 6.69 9.18 -15.37
N ARG A 122 6.98 7.90 -15.13
CA ARG A 122 7.79 7.09 -16.06
C ARG A 122 6.93 6.79 -17.30
N ALA A 123 7.44 7.09 -18.49
CA ALA A 123 6.72 6.96 -19.76
C ALA A 123 6.10 5.56 -20.03
N ALA A 124 6.62 4.49 -19.42
CA ALA A 124 6.06 3.14 -19.53
C ALA A 124 4.67 2.99 -18.85
N VAL A 125 4.29 3.91 -17.96
CA VAL A 125 3.00 3.86 -17.23
C VAL A 125 2.01 4.92 -17.73
N ALA A 126 2.47 5.93 -18.48
CA ALA A 126 1.64 7.04 -18.97
C ALA A 126 0.77 6.71 -20.21
N LYS A 127 0.86 5.48 -20.74
CA LYS A 127 -0.03 5.00 -21.80
C LYS A 127 -0.88 3.84 -21.27
N ALA A 128 -2.08 4.16 -20.82
CA ALA A 128 -3.23 3.27 -20.74
C ALA A 128 -4.48 4.12 -20.99
#